data_AF-A0A3E0HEQ9-F1
#
_entry.id   AF-A0A3E0HEQ9-F1
#
_cell.length_a   1.000
_cell.length_b   1.000
_cell.length_c   1.000
_cell.angle_alpha   90.00
_cell.angle_beta   90.00
_cell.angle_gamma   90.00
#
_symmetry.space_group_name_H-M   'P 1'
#
loop_
_entity.id
_entity.type
_entity.pdbx_description
1 polymer ?
#
loop_
_entity_poly.entity_id
_entity_poly.type
_entity_poly.pdbx_seq_one_letter_code
_entity_poly.pdbx_strand_id
1 'polypeptide(L)'
;MADTHPVVHAHDQATTRHYLMHYPAHPPREGDPHYRDFDEFRRRTKATAQCAFAVETGDTSECRGGLELHHTHVEFSLQQGVDLARLEHLYPGIGNPDEVGAWIETAANLVWLCAFHHRGHGGVHTAAAADYEASKWVRGLIT
;
A
#
# COMPACT_ATOMS: atom_id res chain seq x y z
N MET A 1 -20.50 28.68 -22.87
CA MET A 1 -21.61 28.40 -21.94
C MET A 1 -21.00 28.32 -20.56
N ALA A 2 -21.52 29.08 -19.59
CA ALA A 2 -21.00 29.07 -18.23
C ALA A 2 -21.42 27.75 -17.57
N ASP A 3 -20.44 27.03 -17.03
CA ASP A 3 -20.63 25.76 -16.35
C ASP A 3 -21.30 26.03 -14.99
N THR A 4 -22.62 25.90 -14.93
CA THR A 4 -23.39 26.07 -13.70
C THR A 4 -23.39 24.76 -12.92
N HIS A 5 -22.24 24.39 -12.35
CA HIS A 5 -22.23 23.35 -11.33
C HIS A 5 -22.90 23.88 -10.06
N PRO A 6 -23.87 23.15 -9.49
CA PRO A 6 -24.49 23.54 -8.24
C PRO A 6 -23.42 23.61 -7.14
N VAL A 7 -23.40 24.72 -6.39
CA VAL A 7 -22.53 24.89 -5.23
C VAL A 7 -22.99 23.92 -4.15
N VAL A 8 -22.19 22.90 -3.89
CA VAL A 8 -22.37 22.01 -2.73
C VAL A 8 -21.54 22.58 -1.58
N HIS A 9 -22.18 22.88 -0.45
CA HIS A 9 -21.45 23.28 0.75
C HIS A 9 -20.55 22.13 1.22
N ALA A 10 -19.26 22.42 1.41
CA ALA A 10 -18.33 21.51 2.08
C ALA A 10 -18.89 21.19 3.48
N HIS A 11 -18.99 19.91 3.79
CA HIS A 11 -19.40 19.44 5.10
C HIS A 11 -18.57 18.21 5.47
N ASP A 12 -18.08 18.20 6.69
CA ASP A 12 -17.32 17.08 7.21
C ASP A 12 -18.28 15.97 7.64
N GLN A 13 -17.92 14.72 7.31
CA GLN A 13 -18.66 13.54 7.77
C GLN A 13 -17.72 12.60 8.50
N ALA A 14 -18.08 12.24 9.73
CA ALA A 14 -17.44 11.15 10.44
C ALA A 14 -18.01 9.81 9.94
N THR A 15 -17.12 8.88 9.57
CA THR A 15 -17.48 7.54 9.11
C THR A 15 -16.83 6.48 9.99
N THR A 16 -17.58 5.44 10.35
CA THR A 16 -17.06 4.25 11.03
C THR A 16 -17.21 3.03 10.13
N ARG A 17 -16.16 2.22 10.02
CA ARG A 17 -16.18 0.94 9.30
C ARG A 17 -15.78 -0.18 10.25
N HIS A 18 -16.47 -1.31 10.14
CA HIS A 18 -16.20 -2.51 10.93
C HIS A 18 -16.07 -3.72 10.02
N TYR A 19 -14.90 -4.35 10.03
CA TYR A 19 -14.59 -5.52 9.22
C TYR A 19 -14.22 -6.69 10.12
N LEU A 20 -14.73 -7.87 9.78
CA LEU A 20 -14.17 -9.12 10.27
C LEU A 20 -13.22 -9.65 9.19
N MET A 21 -11.92 -9.60 9.47
CA MET A 21 -10.89 -10.05 8.54
C MET A 21 -10.36 -11.42 8.99
N HIS A 22 -10.23 -12.35 8.05
CA HIS A 22 -9.53 -13.61 8.28
C HIS A 22 -8.07 -13.45 7.87
N TYR A 23 -7.17 -13.65 8.82
CA TYR A 23 -5.74 -13.77 8.54
C TYR A 23 -5.38 -15.25 8.61
N PRO A 24 -4.81 -15.84 7.54
CA PRO A 24 -4.30 -17.20 7.60
C PRO A 24 -3.17 -17.28 8.63
N ALA A 25 -2.80 -18.49 9.03
CA ALA A 25 -1.60 -18.70 9.82
C ALA A 25 -0.40 -18.03 9.11
N HIS A 26 0.41 -17.28 9.84
CA HIS A 26 1.59 -16.64 9.29
C HIS A 26 2.69 -16.62 10.36
N PRO A 27 3.85 -17.24 10.11
CA PRO A 27 4.96 -17.20 11.06
C PRO A 27 5.57 -15.79 11.13
N PRO A 28 6.33 -15.48 12.20
CA PRO A 28 7.14 -14.28 12.26
C PRO A 28 8.09 -14.18 11.06
N ARG A 29 8.32 -12.96 10.61
CA ARG A 29 9.13 -12.68 9.42
C ARG A 29 10.60 -13.01 9.60
N GLU A 30 11.10 -13.08 10.84
CA GLU A 30 12.48 -13.45 11.15
C GLU A 30 12.91 -14.81 10.60
N GLY A 31 11.95 -15.71 10.34
CA GLY A 31 12.18 -17.02 9.74
C GLY A 31 11.88 -17.12 8.24
N ASP A 32 11.46 -16.03 7.60
CA ASP A 32 11.11 -16.04 6.18
C ASP A 32 12.37 -16.16 5.30
N PRO A 33 12.51 -17.24 4.49
CA PRO A 33 13.63 -17.38 3.57
C PRO A 33 13.71 -16.26 2.52
N HIS A 34 12.60 -15.57 2.26
CA HIS A 34 12.50 -14.48 1.29
C HIS A 34 12.74 -13.09 1.88
N TYR A 35 12.95 -12.98 3.20
CA TYR A 35 13.33 -11.71 3.84
C TYR A 35 14.59 -11.10 3.22
N ARG A 36 15.51 -11.95 2.73
CA ARG A 36 16.73 -11.51 2.03
C ARG A 36 16.42 -10.68 0.78
N ASP A 37 15.34 -11.02 0.07
CA ASP A 37 14.94 -10.38 -1.18
C ASP A 37 14.37 -8.99 -0.89
N PHE A 38 13.56 -8.88 0.17
CA PHE A 38 13.13 -7.60 0.72
C PHE A 38 14.28 -6.72 1.18
N ASP A 39 15.20 -7.26 1.99
CA ASP A 39 16.33 -6.45 2.49
C ASP A 39 17.29 -6.07 1.36
N GLU A 40 17.47 -6.91 0.34
CA GLU A 40 18.20 -6.52 -0.86
C GLU A 40 17.53 -5.35 -1.57
N PHE A 41 16.22 -5.44 -1.86
CA PHE A 41 15.47 -4.35 -2.47
C PHE A 41 15.59 -3.08 -1.63
N ARG A 42 15.42 -3.19 -0.31
CA ARG A 42 15.56 -2.11 0.65
C ARG A 42 16.93 -1.46 0.57
N ARG A 43 18.02 -2.23 0.69
CA ARG A 43 19.40 -1.71 0.66
C ARG A 43 19.72 -1.02 -0.67
N ARG A 44 19.27 -1.58 -1.79
CA ARG A 44 19.53 -1.03 -3.13
C ARG A 44 18.79 0.27 -3.40
N THR A 45 17.58 0.42 -2.87
CA THR A 45 16.69 1.54 -3.24
C THR A 45 16.60 2.64 -2.18
N LYS A 46 16.87 2.34 -0.90
CA LYS A 46 16.68 3.29 0.22
C LYS A 46 17.38 4.63 0.02
N ALA A 47 18.57 4.65 -0.58
CA ALA A 47 19.34 5.88 -0.78
C ALA A 47 18.66 6.89 -1.72
N THR A 48 17.86 6.40 -2.65
CA THR A 48 17.14 7.22 -3.66
C THR A 48 15.63 7.09 -3.54
N ALA A 49 15.14 6.46 -2.46
CA ALA A 49 13.74 6.21 -2.26
C ALA A 49 12.95 7.51 -2.08
N GLN A 50 11.74 7.52 -2.61
CA GLN A 50 10.77 8.60 -2.42
C GLN A 50 9.44 7.96 -2.02
N CYS A 51 8.61 8.71 -1.30
CA CYS A 51 7.26 8.26 -0.98
C CYS A 51 6.45 8.14 -2.28
N ALA A 52 5.90 6.96 -2.57
CA ALA A 52 5.12 6.70 -3.79
C ALA A 52 3.95 7.69 -3.95
N PHE A 53 3.25 8.00 -2.85
CA PHE A 53 2.23 9.06 -2.84
C PHE A 53 2.75 10.41 -3.36
N ALA A 54 3.94 10.83 -2.93
CA ALA A 54 4.53 12.09 -3.37
C ALA A 54 5.02 12.04 -4.83
N VAL A 55 5.50 10.88 -5.28
CA VAL A 55 5.89 10.66 -6.68
C VAL A 55 4.66 10.77 -7.59
N GLU A 56 3.55 10.14 -7.22
CA GLU A 56 2.31 10.14 -8.01
C GLU A 56 1.63 11.51 -8.06
N THR A 57 1.63 12.24 -6.95
CA THR A 57 1.01 13.57 -6.86
C THR A 57 1.94 14.71 -7.31
N GLY A 58 3.25 14.45 -7.38
CA GLY A 58 4.26 15.47 -7.58
C GLY A 58 4.42 16.43 -6.39
N ASP A 59 3.94 16.06 -5.20
CA ASP A 59 3.95 16.91 -4.01
C ASP A 59 4.45 16.18 -2.75
N THR A 60 5.46 16.77 -2.09
CA THR A 60 6.05 16.24 -0.86
C THR A 60 5.53 16.93 0.41
N SER A 61 4.67 17.94 0.29
CA SER A 61 4.19 18.76 1.42
C SER A 61 3.42 17.97 2.49
N GLU A 62 2.84 16.82 2.11
CA GLU A 62 2.11 15.92 3.02
C GLU A 62 2.99 14.81 3.60
N CYS A 63 4.23 14.65 3.13
CA CYS A 63 5.13 13.63 3.64
C CYS A 63 5.63 13.97 5.05
N ARG A 64 5.48 13.02 5.98
CA ARG A 64 5.96 13.15 7.36
C ARG A 64 6.55 11.82 7.85
N GLY A 65 7.62 11.94 8.65
CA GLY A 65 8.37 10.79 9.17
C GLY A 65 9.31 10.14 8.15
N GLY A 66 9.96 9.05 8.55
CA GLY A 66 10.89 8.31 7.71
C GLY A 66 10.20 7.47 6.63
N LEU A 67 10.97 7.02 5.63
CA LEU A 67 10.50 6.10 4.60
C LEU A 67 10.55 4.65 5.08
N GLU A 68 9.51 3.90 4.70
CA GLU A 68 9.30 2.50 5.01
C GLU A 68 8.81 1.76 3.78
N LEU A 69 9.15 0.48 3.67
CA LEU A 69 8.63 -0.38 2.62
C LEU A 69 7.24 -0.89 3.01
N HIS A 70 6.36 -0.93 2.02
CA HIS A 70 4.98 -1.38 2.12
C HIS A 70 4.70 -2.43 1.03
N HIS A 71 3.95 -3.49 1.39
CA HIS A 71 3.47 -4.50 0.45
C HIS A 71 2.20 -4.03 -0.26
N THR A 72 2.30 -3.73 -1.57
CA THR A 72 1.31 -2.91 -2.30
C THR A 72 0.05 -3.66 -2.70
N HIS A 73 0.14 -4.96 -2.96
CA HIS A 73 -0.96 -5.77 -3.48
C HIS A 73 -1.37 -6.87 -2.52
N VAL A 74 -0.39 -7.57 -1.95
CA VAL A 74 -0.63 -8.63 -0.99
C VAL A 74 0.31 -8.46 0.18
N GLU A 75 -0.27 -8.21 1.36
CA GLU A 75 0.46 -8.13 2.61
C GLU A 75 1.17 -9.44 2.93
N PHE A 76 2.36 -9.36 3.53
CA PHE A 76 3.10 -10.54 3.99
C PHE A 76 2.25 -11.50 4.84
N SER A 77 1.41 -10.96 5.71
CA SER A 77 0.53 -11.74 6.60
C SER A 77 -0.57 -12.53 5.88
N LEU A 78 -0.82 -12.22 4.60
CA LEU A 78 -1.87 -12.84 3.79
C LEU A 78 -1.33 -13.85 2.77
N GLN A 79 0.00 -13.98 2.64
CA GLN A 79 0.64 -14.78 1.59
C GLN A 79 0.13 -16.23 1.51
N GLN A 80 -0.15 -16.87 2.66
CA GLN A 80 -0.61 -18.26 2.72
C GLN A 80 -2.07 -18.43 2.27
N GLY A 81 -2.81 -17.34 2.09
CA GLY A 81 -4.20 -17.33 1.64
C GLY A 81 -4.38 -16.86 0.20
N VAL A 82 -3.29 -16.69 -0.56
CA VAL A 82 -3.35 -16.19 -1.94
C VAL A 82 -4.01 -17.22 -2.87
N ASP A 83 -5.01 -16.75 -3.62
CA ASP A 83 -5.52 -17.48 -4.80
C ASP A 83 -4.54 -17.27 -5.97
N LEU A 84 -3.66 -18.25 -6.18
CA LEU A 84 -2.59 -18.17 -7.19
C LEU A 84 -3.13 -18.05 -8.61
N ALA A 85 -4.29 -18.65 -8.92
CA ALA A 85 -4.87 -18.55 -10.25
C ALA A 85 -5.31 -17.11 -10.56
N ARG A 86 -5.84 -16.40 -9.55
CA ARG A 86 -6.17 -14.97 -9.69
C ARG A 86 -4.93 -14.09 -9.79
N LEU A 87 -3.90 -14.38 -8.99
CA LEU A 87 -2.69 -13.57 -8.99
C LEU A 87 -1.92 -13.75 -10.32
N GLU A 88 -1.77 -14.98 -10.80
CA GLU A 88 -1.12 -15.33 -12.08
C GLU A 88 -1.75 -14.60 -13.28
N HIS A 89 -3.06 -14.35 -13.24
CA HIS A 89 -3.74 -13.63 -14.30
C HIS A 89 -3.19 -12.21 -14.54
N LEU A 90 -2.81 -11.52 -13.45
CA LEU A 90 -2.26 -10.16 -13.51
C LEU A 90 -0.73 -10.13 -13.46
N TYR A 91 -0.11 -11.15 -12.86
CA TYR A 91 1.32 -11.24 -12.66
C TYR A 91 1.82 -12.61 -13.18
N PRO A 92 2.02 -12.77 -14.50
CA PRO A 92 2.40 -14.07 -15.07
C PRO A 92 3.72 -14.60 -14.51
N GLY A 93 3.80 -15.90 -14.23
CA GLY A 93 4.99 -16.60 -13.73
C GLY A 93 5.04 -16.84 -12.23
N ILE A 94 3.92 -16.73 -11.50
CA ILE A 94 3.79 -16.93 -10.05
C ILE A 94 2.82 -18.05 -9.65
N GLY A 95 2.30 -18.79 -10.62
CA GLY A 95 1.37 -19.91 -10.39
C GLY A 95 1.97 -21.08 -9.59
N ASN A 96 3.28 -21.03 -9.28
CA ASN A 96 3.94 -21.97 -8.39
C ASN A 96 3.76 -21.54 -6.91
N PRO A 97 3.08 -22.34 -6.06
CA PRO A 97 2.91 -22.02 -4.64
C PRO A 97 4.22 -21.87 -3.88
N ASP A 98 5.31 -22.52 -4.32
CA ASP A 98 6.61 -22.42 -3.67
C ASP A 98 7.33 -21.08 -3.98
N GLU A 99 6.82 -20.31 -4.95
CA GLU A 99 7.43 -19.05 -5.42
C GLU A 99 6.64 -17.81 -4.99
N VAL A 100 5.42 -17.96 -4.47
CA VAL A 100 4.59 -16.83 -4.06
C VAL A 100 5.26 -16.00 -2.96
N GLY A 101 5.90 -16.64 -1.98
CA GLY A 101 6.63 -15.96 -0.92
C GLY A 101 7.78 -15.09 -1.47
N ALA A 102 8.47 -15.59 -2.50
CA ALA A 102 9.50 -14.84 -3.20
C ALA A 102 8.90 -13.61 -3.89
N TRP A 103 7.80 -13.78 -4.63
CA TRP A 103 7.12 -12.68 -5.33
C TRP A 103 6.65 -11.58 -4.38
N ILE A 104 6.08 -11.96 -3.24
CA ILE A 104 5.57 -11.04 -2.20
C ILE A 104 6.67 -10.07 -1.75
N GLU A 105 7.92 -10.53 -1.66
CA GLU A 105 9.06 -9.73 -1.20
C GLU A 105 9.85 -9.06 -2.34
N THR A 106 9.31 -9.02 -3.56
CA THR A 106 9.95 -8.33 -4.71
C THR A 106 9.48 -6.90 -4.93
N ALA A 107 10.24 -6.18 -5.77
CA ALA A 107 9.88 -4.85 -6.28
C ALA A 107 8.48 -4.75 -6.91
N ALA A 108 7.92 -5.85 -7.42
CA ALA A 108 6.59 -5.86 -8.02
C ALA A 108 5.47 -5.68 -6.99
N ASN A 109 5.73 -5.99 -5.71
CA ASN A 109 4.79 -5.86 -4.61
C ASN A 109 5.30 -4.87 -3.55
N LEU A 110 6.39 -4.15 -3.79
CA LEU A 110 7.00 -3.26 -2.78
C LEU A 110 7.05 -1.81 -3.25
N VAL A 111 6.56 -0.92 -2.41
CA VAL A 111 6.69 0.53 -2.59
C VAL A 111 7.23 1.18 -1.33
N TRP A 112 7.89 2.32 -1.50
CA TRP A 112 8.30 3.17 -0.39
C TRP A 112 7.19 4.15 -0.05
N LEU A 113 6.80 4.22 1.21
CA LEU A 113 5.89 5.23 1.74
C LEU A 113 6.55 5.94 2.93
N CYS A 114 6.25 7.22 3.12
CA CYS A 114 6.60 7.86 4.39
C CYS A 114 5.69 7.34 5.51
N ALA A 115 6.11 7.46 6.76
CA ALA A 115 5.37 6.96 7.91
C ALA A 115 3.90 7.42 7.93
N PHE A 116 3.62 8.66 7.51
CA PHE A 116 2.26 9.18 7.42
C PHE A 116 1.42 8.47 6.35
N HIS A 117 1.89 8.39 5.10
CA HIS A 117 1.15 7.69 4.03
C HIS A 117 1.14 6.17 4.20
N HIS A 118 2.04 5.60 5.01
CA HIS A 118 2.05 4.18 5.34
C HIS A 118 1.01 3.84 6.42
N ARG A 119 1.14 4.42 7.62
CA ARG A 119 0.36 4.04 8.81
C ARG A 119 -0.27 5.22 9.58
N GLY A 120 -0.21 6.43 9.02
CA GLY A 120 -0.90 7.60 9.58
C GLY A 120 -2.41 7.49 9.45
N HIS A 121 -3.16 8.49 9.94
CA HIS A 121 -4.63 8.48 9.92
C HIS A 121 -5.22 8.38 8.51
N GLY A 122 -4.55 8.97 7.51
CA GLY A 122 -4.88 8.81 6.08
C GLY A 122 -3.96 7.83 5.34
N GLY A 123 -3.16 7.04 6.04
CA GLY A 123 -2.23 6.10 5.42
C GLY A 123 -2.92 4.86 4.84
N VAL A 124 -2.23 4.15 3.96
CA VAL A 124 -2.73 2.97 3.24
C VAL A 124 -3.21 1.84 4.16
N HIS A 125 -2.63 1.70 5.36
CA HIS A 125 -3.09 0.72 6.35
C HIS A 125 -4.31 1.17 7.18
N THR A 126 -4.70 2.44 7.11
CA THR A 126 -5.77 3.02 7.95
C THR A 126 -7.00 3.37 7.13
N ALA A 127 -6.81 4.02 5.98
CA ALA A 127 -7.89 4.40 5.09
C ALA A 127 -8.38 3.19 4.27
N ALA A 128 -9.66 3.18 3.87
CA ALA A 128 -10.06 2.21 2.85
C ALA A 128 -9.41 2.58 1.52
N ALA A 129 -9.16 1.57 0.68
CA ALA A 129 -8.46 1.75 -0.59
C ALA A 129 -9.03 2.88 -1.46
N ALA A 130 -10.35 3.02 -1.55
CA ALA A 130 -10.99 4.08 -2.33
C ALA A 130 -10.70 5.49 -1.77
N ASP A 131 -10.66 5.66 -0.44
CA ASP A 131 -10.40 6.96 0.17
C ASP A 131 -8.91 7.30 0.14
N TYR A 132 -8.03 6.30 0.32
CA TYR A 132 -6.59 6.48 0.14
C TYR A 132 -6.29 6.95 -1.29
N GLU A 133 -6.88 6.30 -2.30
CA GLU A 133 -6.74 6.70 -3.70
C GLU A 133 -7.29 8.11 -3.93
N ALA A 134 -8.49 8.42 -3.43
CA ALA A 134 -9.07 9.75 -3.57
C ALA A 134 -8.23 10.85 -2.89
N SER A 135 -7.56 10.55 -1.78
CA SER A 135 -6.74 11.51 -1.03
C SER A 135 -5.55 12.06 -1.81
N LYS A 136 -5.07 11.33 -2.83
CA LYS A 136 -4.02 11.80 -3.75
C LYS A 136 -4.46 13.03 -4.54
N TRP A 137 -5.76 13.14 -4.82
CA TRP A 137 -6.32 14.14 -5.73
C TRP A 137 -7.19 15.17 -4.99
N VAL A 138 -7.67 14.83 -3.79
CA VAL A 138 -8.49 15.70 -2.93
C VAL A 138 -7.71 16.00 -1.64
N ARG A 139 -7.02 17.14 -1.63
CA ARG A 139 -6.25 17.57 -0.46
C ARG A 139 -7.13 17.72 0.77
N GLY A 140 -6.66 17.22 1.91
CA GLY A 140 -7.37 17.30 3.18
C GLY A 140 -8.60 16.41 3.28
N LEU A 141 -8.77 15.42 2.39
CA LEU A 141 -9.87 14.46 2.46
C LEU A 141 -9.88 13.68 3.79
N ILE A 142 -8.69 13.33 4.29
CA ILE A 142 -8.47 12.69 5.59
C ILE A 142 -7.41 13.51 6.31
N THR A 143 -7.73 13.97 7.52
CA THR A 143 -6.89 14.87 8.33
C THR A 143 -6.34 14.20 9.58
#